data_AF-A0A8J5G9S4-F1
#
_entry.id   AF-A0A8J5G9S4-F1
#
_cell.length_a   1.000
_cell.length_b   1.000
_cell.length_c   1.000
_cell.angle_alpha   90.00
_cell.angle_beta   90.00
_cell.angle_gamma   90.00
#
_symmetry.space_group_name_H-M   'P 1'
#
loop_
_entity.id
_entity.type
_entity.pdbx_description
1 polymer ?
#
loop_
_entity_poly.entity_id
_entity_poly.type
_entity_poly.pdbx_seq_one_letter_code
_entity_poly.pdbx_strand_id
1 'polypeptide(L)'
;MSTTDASDKIKTVVVLVQENRSFDHMLGWMKTVNPEIDGVSGDRQFFNPISTVGPAAGVLYFGDGSEYVDPDPGHSIQAIYEQVYGVPFVDAASTPITPPGVASPPMSGFVQEAERERAGMSETVMNGFRPSAVPVYESLVREFAVCDRWFASVPASTQPNRAFVHSATSNGLTSNDNKRLVAGLPQRTIFDNLHDAGFSFGIYYQFPPSTLFYRNLRRLKYLGNFHQFDLTFKDHCKNGKLPNYVVIEQRYFDLKILPGNDDHPSHDVAQGQRLVKEIYEALRSSPQWDEILFVITYDEHGGFFDHVPTPVVGVPSPDGVVGPAPFYFNFDRLGVRVPAILVSPWIEPGTVIHEPSGPQATSQFEHSSIPATVKKIFNLKEFLTHRDAWAGTFEAVLTRTTPRMDCPETLPEPKKLRAREAEEMAKLSDLQTDLVQLGAALNGDHALADENPERLAERMTVADGARYVQNAFKAFLEECERCQKEGVDGSQVVEVVKRPTSVKEDDRAVAQRKRPAATLFGKVFSCLVCNTSQD
;
A
#
# COMPACT_ATOMS: atom_id res chain seq x y z
N MET A 1 2.73 31.41 -13.60
CA MET A 1 3.74 30.76 -14.45
C MET A 1 3.03 29.69 -15.27
N SER A 2 3.28 29.65 -16.58
CA SER A 2 2.51 28.88 -17.57
C SER A 2 2.62 27.36 -17.32
N THR A 3 1.50 26.66 -17.36
CA THR A 3 1.38 25.19 -17.24
C THR A 3 2.12 24.40 -18.33
N THR A 4 2.67 25.07 -19.33
CA THR A 4 3.42 24.48 -20.45
C THR A 4 4.77 23.88 -20.05
N ASP A 5 5.36 24.28 -18.93
CA ASP A 5 6.77 23.94 -18.64
C ASP A 5 6.97 22.50 -18.13
N ALA A 6 6.02 21.95 -17.35
CA ALA A 6 6.14 20.59 -16.80
C ALA A 6 5.76 19.50 -17.81
N SER A 7 4.72 19.73 -18.63
CA SER A 7 4.26 18.79 -19.65
C SER A 7 5.30 18.55 -20.74
N ASP A 8 6.17 19.53 -20.99
CA ASP A 8 7.23 19.43 -21.97
C ASP A 8 8.45 18.65 -21.43
N LYS A 9 8.64 18.62 -20.11
CA LYS A 9 9.76 17.95 -19.43
C LYS A 9 9.45 16.48 -19.10
N ILE A 10 8.29 16.22 -18.48
CA ILE A 10 7.99 14.92 -17.89
C ILE A 10 7.13 14.07 -18.83
N LYS A 11 7.62 12.87 -19.16
CA LYS A 11 6.88 11.88 -19.96
C LYS A 11 6.52 10.62 -19.17
N THR A 12 7.19 10.38 -18.04
CA THR A 12 6.96 9.23 -17.17
C THR A 12 6.81 9.68 -15.72
N VAL A 13 5.68 9.33 -15.10
CA VAL A 13 5.44 9.49 -13.66
C VAL A 13 5.54 8.11 -13.01
N VAL A 14 6.44 7.94 -12.05
CA VAL A 14 6.63 6.71 -11.29
C VAL A 14 6.07 6.90 -9.89
N VAL A 15 5.27 5.96 -9.41
CA VAL A 15 4.60 6.04 -8.09
C VAL A 15 4.95 4.80 -7.26
N LEU A 16 5.45 5.04 -6.05
CA LEU A 16 5.64 4.05 -4.99
C LEU A 16 4.86 4.50 -3.75
N VAL A 17 4.00 3.62 -3.23
CA VAL A 17 3.19 3.86 -2.02
C VAL A 17 3.58 2.86 -0.94
N GLN A 18 4.45 3.29 -0.02
CA GLN A 18 4.83 2.56 1.18
C GLN A 18 3.70 2.55 2.23
N GLU A 19 3.89 1.87 3.35
CA GLU A 19 2.83 1.56 4.32
C GLU A 19 3.06 2.11 5.72
N ASN A 20 1.96 2.59 6.33
CA ASN A 20 1.77 2.71 7.77
C ASN A 20 2.85 3.54 8.49
N ARG A 21 3.11 4.76 7.99
CA ARG A 21 4.06 5.70 8.61
C ARG A 21 3.58 7.14 8.53
N SER A 22 3.55 7.82 9.67
CA SER A 22 3.32 9.27 9.72
C SER A 22 4.52 10.05 9.19
N PHE A 23 4.31 11.31 8.82
CA PHE A 23 5.40 12.19 8.41
C PHE A 23 6.44 12.35 9.53
N ASP A 24 6.01 12.69 10.75
CA ASP A 24 6.95 12.86 11.87
C ASP A 24 7.70 11.57 12.24
N HIS A 25 7.08 10.41 12.01
CA HIS A 25 7.69 9.11 12.24
C HIS A 25 8.91 8.89 11.33
N MET A 26 8.79 9.19 10.03
CA MET A 26 9.86 8.91 9.06
C MET A 26 10.76 10.10 8.74
N LEU A 27 10.16 11.30 8.59
CA LEU A 27 10.81 12.49 8.07
C LEU A 27 10.82 13.67 9.07
N GLY A 28 10.08 13.61 10.18
CA GLY A 28 10.00 14.72 11.14
C GLY A 28 11.37 15.19 11.63
N TRP A 29 12.24 14.25 12.00
CA TRP A 29 13.60 14.56 12.48
C TRP A 29 14.56 15.03 11.37
N MET A 30 14.16 14.95 10.10
CA MET A 30 14.92 15.53 8.98
C MET A 30 14.96 17.06 9.04
N LYS A 31 14.20 17.71 9.93
CA LYS A 31 14.39 19.13 10.28
C LYS A 31 15.81 19.45 10.74
N THR A 32 16.50 18.48 11.36
CA THR A 32 17.92 18.61 11.73
C THR A 32 18.86 18.61 10.52
N VAL A 33 18.39 18.11 9.38
CA VAL A 33 19.09 18.04 8.09
C VAL A 33 18.75 19.26 7.23
N ASN A 34 17.47 19.61 7.15
CA ASN A 34 16.95 20.80 6.48
C ASN A 34 15.97 21.55 7.41
N PRO A 35 16.39 22.68 8.02
CA PRO A 35 15.56 23.44 8.97
C PRO A 35 14.27 24.02 8.39
N GLU A 36 14.11 24.08 7.07
CA GLU A 36 12.87 24.55 6.42
C GLU A 36 11.72 23.57 6.59
N ILE A 37 11.99 22.29 6.83
CA ILE A 37 10.95 21.26 7.02
C ILE A 37 10.11 21.56 8.26
N ASP A 38 8.79 21.52 8.10
CA ASP A 38 7.78 21.51 9.16
C ASP A 38 7.78 20.17 9.92
N GLY A 39 8.90 19.88 10.56
CA GLY A 39 9.15 18.67 11.34
C GLY A 39 9.43 18.96 12.81
N VAL A 40 9.99 17.96 13.50
CA VAL A 40 10.24 17.98 14.94
C VAL A 40 11.70 18.27 15.29
N SER A 41 11.94 18.67 16.54
CA SER A 41 13.30 18.94 17.05
C SER A 41 13.47 18.46 18.49
N GLY A 42 14.71 18.45 18.98
CA GLY A 42 15.07 17.94 20.32
C GLY A 42 14.66 18.84 21.50
N ASP A 43 13.89 19.90 21.26
CA ASP A 43 13.47 20.88 22.26
C ASP A 43 12.25 20.45 23.09
N ARG A 44 11.77 19.20 22.92
CA ARG A 44 10.60 18.65 23.62
C ARG A 44 9.33 19.49 23.43
N GLN A 45 9.20 20.14 22.27
CA GLN A 45 8.02 20.93 21.93
C GLN A 45 6.75 20.07 21.80
N PHE A 46 6.88 18.85 21.26
CA PHE A 46 5.76 17.99 20.94
C PHE A 46 5.59 16.86 21.95
N PHE A 47 4.37 16.70 22.45
CA PHE A 47 4.01 15.70 23.45
C PHE A 47 2.54 15.31 23.35
N ASN A 48 2.19 14.18 23.93
CA ASN A 48 0.80 13.76 24.15
C ASN A 48 0.59 13.44 25.64
N PRO A 49 -0.54 13.83 26.24
CA PRO A 49 -0.88 13.43 27.60
C PRO A 49 -1.08 11.91 27.70
N ILE A 50 -0.73 11.32 28.85
CA ILE A 50 -0.94 9.89 29.09
C ILE A 50 -2.44 9.52 29.09
N SER A 51 -3.26 10.45 29.58
CA SER A 51 -4.72 10.37 29.48
C SER A 51 -5.25 11.76 29.21
N THR A 52 -6.18 11.88 28.27
CA THR A 52 -6.95 13.10 28.00
C THR A 52 -8.19 13.20 28.89
N VAL A 53 -8.50 12.14 29.65
CA VAL A 53 -9.63 12.07 30.58
C VAL A 53 -9.11 11.97 32.03
N GLY A 54 -9.57 12.87 32.90
CA GLY A 54 -9.22 12.88 34.32
C GLY A 54 -8.06 13.81 34.69
N PRO A 55 -7.57 13.78 35.95
CA PRO A 55 -6.48 14.66 36.40
C PRO A 55 -5.18 14.37 35.65
N ALA A 56 -4.39 15.42 35.38
CA ALA A 56 -3.20 15.38 34.53
C ALA A 56 -2.25 14.22 34.89
N ALA A 57 -2.27 13.16 34.08
CA ALA A 57 -1.54 11.91 34.32
C ALA A 57 -0.09 11.92 33.79
N GLY A 58 0.51 13.11 33.58
CA GLY A 58 1.81 13.25 32.91
C GLY A 58 1.69 13.30 31.39
N VAL A 59 2.83 13.50 30.72
CA VAL A 59 2.94 13.59 29.26
C VAL A 59 4.09 12.72 28.76
N LEU A 60 3.95 12.20 27.54
CA LEU A 60 5.04 11.56 26.81
C LEU A 60 5.48 12.50 25.68
N TYR A 61 6.78 12.80 25.64
CA TYR A 61 7.39 13.66 24.62
C TYR A 61 7.77 12.83 23.40
N PHE A 62 7.65 13.43 22.22
CA PHE A 62 8.08 12.80 20.98
C PHE A 62 9.61 12.71 20.91
N GLY A 63 10.15 11.52 20.60
CA GLY A 63 11.58 11.24 20.52
C GLY A 63 12.04 10.75 19.14
N ASP A 64 13.33 10.46 19.00
CA ASP A 64 13.99 9.97 17.78
C ASP A 64 14.48 8.50 17.89
N GLY A 65 13.91 7.77 18.86
CA GLY A 65 14.32 6.43 19.25
C GLY A 65 13.75 5.30 18.39
N SER A 66 13.10 5.59 17.26
CA SER A 66 12.48 4.53 16.46
C SER A 66 13.53 3.63 15.79
N GLU A 67 13.28 2.33 15.83
CA GLU A 67 14.08 1.29 15.18
C GLU A 67 13.14 0.26 14.53
N TYR A 68 13.14 -0.99 14.98
CA TYR A 68 12.20 -2.00 14.55
C TYR A 68 10.91 -1.94 15.38
N VAL A 69 9.76 -1.82 14.71
CA VAL A 69 8.45 -1.70 15.37
C VAL A 69 7.67 -3.01 15.27
N ASP A 70 7.29 -3.54 16.43
CA ASP A 70 6.39 -4.70 16.59
C ASP A 70 5.63 -4.58 17.93
N PRO A 71 4.30 -4.65 17.96
CA PRO A 71 3.38 -4.91 16.85
C PRO A 71 3.01 -3.63 16.08
N ASP A 72 2.18 -3.81 15.06
CA ASP A 72 1.53 -2.73 14.31
C ASP A 72 0.56 -1.92 15.20
N PRO A 73 0.67 -0.58 15.28
CA PRO A 73 -0.24 0.24 16.07
C PRO A 73 -1.64 0.37 15.46
N GLY A 74 -2.61 0.82 16.26
CA GLY A 74 -3.98 1.02 15.83
C GLY A 74 -4.11 2.10 14.74
N HIS A 75 -4.76 1.75 13.63
CA HIS A 75 -4.99 2.68 12.51
C HIS A 75 -6.37 2.45 11.84
N SER A 76 -7.33 1.97 12.64
CA SER A 76 -8.75 1.96 12.27
C SER A 76 -9.35 3.37 12.33
N ILE A 77 -10.48 3.61 11.66
CA ILE A 77 -11.17 4.92 11.72
C ILE A 77 -11.50 5.36 13.16
N GLN A 78 -11.75 4.41 14.07
CA GLN A 78 -11.97 4.67 15.49
C GLN A 78 -10.68 5.04 16.22
N ALA A 79 -9.60 4.29 15.99
CA ALA A 79 -8.28 4.59 16.54
C ALA A 79 -7.83 5.99 16.12
N ILE A 80 -7.95 6.29 14.82
CA ILE A 80 -7.58 7.58 14.24
C ILE A 80 -8.41 8.71 14.82
N TYR A 81 -9.70 8.49 15.09
CA TYR A 81 -10.53 9.46 15.78
C TYR A 81 -9.96 9.79 17.16
N GLU A 82 -9.66 8.77 17.97
CA GLU A 82 -9.13 8.97 19.33
C GLU A 82 -7.75 9.65 19.28
N GLN A 83 -6.85 9.22 18.40
CA GLN A 83 -5.53 9.80 18.16
C GLN A 83 -5.61 11.29 17.83
N VAL A 84 -6.46 11.67 16.86
CA VAL A 84 -6.56 13.03 16.34
C VAL A 84 -7.29 13.97 17.30
N TYR A 85 -8.38 13.53 17.93
CA TYR A 85 -9.21 14.40 18.77
C TYR A 85 -8.91 14.31 20.26
N GLY A 86 -8.16 13.30 20.71
CA GLY A 86 -7.91 13.06 22.12
C GLY A 86 -9.19 12.72 22.89
N VAL A 87 -10.19 12.15 22.23
CA VAL A 87 -11.46 11.74 22.86
C VAL A 87 -11.74 10.30 22.46
N PRO A 88 -12.05 9.40 23.42
CA PRO A 88 -12.37 8.01 23.10
C PRO A 88 -13.51 7.90 22.09
N PHE A 89 -13.35 7.01 21.11
CA PHE A 89 -14.44 6.65 20.22
C PHE A 89 -15.44 5.77 20.99
N VAL A 90 -16.66 6.26 21.22
CA VAL A 90 -17.67 5.54 22.01
C VAL A 90 -18.52 4.64 21.11
N ASP A 91 -19.23 5.25 20.17
CA ASP A 91 -20.00 4.60 19.12
C ASP A 91 -20.24 5.59 17.97
N ALA A 92 -20.58 5.08 16.79
CA ALA A 92 -20.73 5.92 15.60
C ALA A 92 -21.96 6.86 15.63
N ALA A 93 -22.96 6.59 16.48
CA ALA A 93 -24.12 7.47 16.62
C ALA A 93 -23.82 8.69 17.50
N SER A 94 -22.95 8.52 18.50
CA SER A 94 -22.51 9.57 19.42
C SER A 94 -21.22 10.26 18.99
N THR A 95 -20.44 9.64 18.11
CA THR A 95 -19.08 10.07 17.72
C THR A 95 -18.99 10.28 16.21
N PRO A 96 -19.37 11.46 15.69
CA PRO A 96 -19.25 11.75 14.26
C PRO A 96 -17.78 11.77 13.84
N ILE A 97 -17.43 11.12 12.72
CA ILE A 97 -16.05 11.05 12.20
C ILE A 97 -15.43 12.44 12.00
N THR A 98 -16.27 13.43 11.68
CA THR A 98 -15.93 14.84 11.58
C THR A 98 -16.72 15.62 12.65
N PRO A 99 -16.14 15.87 13.83
CA PRO A 99 -16.76 16.65 14.89
C PRO A 99 -17.12 18.07 14.43
N PRO A 100 -18.37 18.50 14.63
CA PRO A 100 -18.79 19.85 14.26
C PRO A 100 -18.06 20.89 15.12
N GLY A 101 -17.61 21.98 14.48
CA GLY A 101 -17.00 23.13 15.17
C GLY A 101 -15.53 22.97 15.56
N VAL A 102 -14.89 21.84 15.23
CA VAL A 102 -13.45 21.63 15.47
C VAL A 102 -12.67 21.91 14.18
N ALA A 103 -12.24 23.15 13.98
CA ALA A 103 -11.54 23.56 12.75
C ALA A 103 -10.06 23.12 12.70
N SER A 104 -9.44 22.87 13.86
CA SER A 104 -8.05 22.42 13.99
C SER A 104 -8.00 21.32 15.06
N PRO A 105 -7.92 20.04 14.67
CA PRO A 105 -7.82 18.94 15.63
C PRO A 105 -6.56 19.03 16.51
N PRO A 106 -6.62 18.61 17.78
CA PRO A 106 -5.52 18.80 18.75
C PRO A 106 -4.35 17.82 18.61
N MET A 107 -4.53 16.69 17.91
CA MET A 107 -3.49 15.65 17.74
C MET A 107 -2.97 15.09 19.07
N SER A 108 -3.85 14.93 20.06
CA SER A 108 -3.47 14.73 21.48
C SER A 108 -3.79 13.35 22.07
N GLY A 109 -4.27 12.39 21.27
CA GLY A 109 -4.74 11.10 21.78
C GLY A 109 -3.89 9.88 21.44
N PHE A 110 -2.75 10.05 20.76
CA PHE A 110 -1.92 8.93 20.29
C PHE A 110 -1.41 8.04 21.43
N VAL A 111 -0.97 8.65 22.54
CA VAL A 111 -0.51 7.90 23.71
C VAL A 111 -1.64 7.10 24.35
N GLN A 112 -2.80 7.74 24.55
CA GLN A 112 -3.95 7.12 25.18
C GLN A 112 -4.50 5.96 24.35
N GLU A 113 -4.60 6.15 23.03
CA GLU A 113 -5.10 5.15 22.10
C GLU A 113 -4.13 3.96 22.04
N ALA A 114 -2.82 4.22 21.88
CA ALA A 114 -1.81 3.17 21.87
C ALA A 114 -1.78 2.34 23.16
N GLU A 115 -1.86 2.96 24.34
CA GLU A 115 -1.91 2.23 25.61
C GLU A 115 -3.16 1.36 25.76
N ARG A 116 -4.28 1.79 25.18
CA ARG A 116 -5.53 1.02 25.16
C ARG A 116 -5.42 -0.19 24.24
N GLU A 117 -4.82 0.01 23.07
CA GLU A 117 -4.59 -1.06 22.08
C GLU A 117 -3.64 -2.11 22.66
N ARG A 118 -2.51 -1.67 23.23
CA ARG A 118 -1.56 -2.53 23.91
C ARG A 118 -0.71 -1.76 24.92
N ALA A 119 -0.71 -2.22 26.17
CA ALA A 119 0.12 -1.64 27.22
C ALA A 119 1.60 -1.53 26.80
N GLY A 120 2.18 -0.34 26.95
CA GLY A 120 3.56 0.00 26.59
C GLY A 120 3.77 0.42 25.13
N MET A 121 2.73 0.43 24.29
CA MET A 121 2.83 0.86 22.89
C MET A 121 2.99 2.39 22.74
N SER A 122 2.72 3.17 23.80
CA SER A 122 2.88 4.63 23.74
C SER A 122 4.29 5.08 23.38
N GLU A 123 5.33 4.40 23.87
CA GLU A 123 6.72 4.70 23.51
C GLU A 123 6.98 4.46 22.03
N THR A 124 6.39 3.42 21.45
CA THR A 124 6.53 3.08 20.03
C THR A 124 5.93 4.15 19.13
N VAL A 125 4.69 4.61 19.41
CA VAL A 125 4.01 5.60 18.56
C VAL A 125 4.56 7.02 18.74
N MET A 126 5.20 7.31 19.87
CA MET A 126 5.80 8.61 20.18
C MET A 126 7.31 8.69 19.87
N ASN A 127 7.84 7.87 18.97
CA ASN A 127 9.23 7.94 18.53
C ASN A 127 9.35 7.84 17.01
N GLY A 128 9.99 8.84 16.38
CA GLY A 128 10.37 8.84 14.96
C GLY A 128 11.81 8.37 14.71
N PHE A 129 12.18 8.21 13.45
CA PHE A 129 13.52 7.83 13.04
C PHE A 129 14.45 9.04 12.97
N ARG A 130 15.59 8.97 13.66
CA ARG A 130 16.72 9.88 13.40
C ARG A 130 17.22 9.74 11.95
N PRO A 131 17.69 10.81 11.27
CA PRO A 131 18.15 10.75 9.88
C PRO A 131 19.15 9.62 9.60
N SER A 132 20.11 9.43 10.51
CA SER A 132 21.15 8.41 10.37
C SER A 132 20.65 6.95 10.44
N ALA A 133 19.43 6.69 10.91
CA ALA A 133 18.80 5.37 10.89
C ALA A 133 18.16 5.05 9.52
N VAL A 134 17.80 6.10 8.78
CA VAL A 134 17.14 6.03 7.47
C VAL A 134 17.95 6.77 6.39
N PRO A 135 19.21 6.38 6.13
CA PRO A 135 20.14 7.15 5.30
C PRO A 135 19.72 7.31 3.82
N VAL A 136 18.88 6.42 3.30
CA VAL A 136 18.33 6.56 1.94
C VAL A 136 17.37 7.75 1.91
N TYR A 137 16.43 7.81 2.86
CA TYR A 137 15.50 8.93 2.96
C TYR A 137 16.22 10.24 3.31
N GLU A 138 17.23 10.22 4.19
CA GLU A 138 18.07 11.40 4.47
C GLU A 138 18.70 11.95 3.18
N SER A 139 19.24 11.07 2.32
CA SER A 139 19.87 11.49 1.06
C SER A 139 18.85 12.07 0.10
N LEU A 140 17.68 11.44 -0.04
CA LEU A 140 16.63 11.97 -0.91
C LEU A 140 16.10 13.34 -0.44
N VAL A 141 15.98 13.54 0.87
CA VAL A 141 15.58 14.84 1.45
C VAL A 141 16.59 15.94 1.14
N ARG A 142 17.90 15.63 1.18
CA ARG A 142 18.96 16.60 0.82
C ARG A 142 18.97 16.93 -0.67
N GLU A 143 18.66 15.95 -1.50
CA GLU A 143 18.90 16.01 -2.94
C GLU A 143 17.67 16.41 -3.75
N PHE A 144 16.47 16.26 -3.22
CA PHE A 144 15.24 16.49 -3.98
C PHE A 144 14.20 17.24 -3.14
N ALA A 145 12.91 17.10 -3.49
CA ALA A 145 11.84 17.80 -2.81
C ALA A 145 11.12 16.92 -1.80
N VAL A 146 10.80 17.49 -0.64
CA VAL A 146 9.91 16.90 0.38
C VAL A 146 8.63 17.72 0.43
N CYS A 147 7.48 17.06 0.39
CA CYS A 147 6.21 17.69 0.74
C CYS A 147 5.97 17.49 2.24
N ASP A 148 6.07 18.55 3.03
CA ASP A 148 5.90 18.48 4.48
C ASP A 148 4.46 18.72 4.94
N ARG A 149 3.50 18.80 4.02
CA ARG A 149 2.05 18.80 4.32
C ARG A 149 1.26 17.92 3.32
N TRP A 150 1.70 16.68 3.14
CA TRP A 150 0.96 15.66 2.40
C TRP A 150 0.13 14.79 3.36
N PHE A 151 -1.18 14.71 3.17
CA PHE A 151 -2.09 14.02 4.08
C PHE A 151 -2.64 12.72 3.48
N ALA A 152 -2.90 11.73 4.32
CA ALA A 152 -3.76 10.61 3.93
C ALA A 152 -5.13 11.15 3.48
N SER A 153 -5.68 10.64 2.38
CA SER A 153 -6.93 11.16 1.81
C SER A 153 -8.14 11.00 2.73
N VAL A 154 -8.12 10.00 3.61
CA VAL A 154 -9.17 9.73 4.60
C VAL A 154 -8.57 9.24 5.93
N PRO A 155 -9.24 9.50 7.07
CA PRO A 155 -8.86 8.95 8.37
C PRO A 155 -9.31 7.48 8.50
N ALA A 156 -8.79 6.61 7.63
CA ALA A 156 -9.13 5.19 7.57
C ALA A 156 -7.90 4.35 7.19
N SER A 157 -8.03 3.03 7.28
CA SER A 157 -6.97 2.06 7.01
C SER A 157 -6.48 2.06 5.55
N THR A 158 -5.52 1.20 5.25
CA THR A 158 -4.79 1.05 3.98
C THR A 158 -5.66 1.08 2.71
N GLN A 159 -6.65 0.20 2.57
CA GLN A 159 -7.36 0.03 1.29
C GLN A 159 -8.17 1.26 0.88
N PRO A 160 -8.93 1.93 1.76
CA PRO A 160 -9.51 3.24 1.46
C PRO A 160 -8.49 4.24 0.92
N ASN A 161 -7.32 4.40 1.57
CA ASN A 161 -6.31 5.37 1.15
C ASN A 161 -5.62 4.99 -0.17
N ARG A 162 -5.21 3.72 -0.33
CA ARG A 162 -4.68 3.21 -1.62
C ARG A 162 -5.68 3.41 -2.76
N ALA A 163 -6.99 3.33 -2.50
CA ALA A 163 -8.00 3.59 -3.51
C ALA A 163 -8.02 5.05 -4.00
N PHE A 164 -7.72 6.03 -3.14
CA PHE A 164 -7.62 7.44 -3.55
C PHE A 164 -6.43 7.70 -4.48
N VAL A 165 -5.30 6.99 -4.31
CA VAL A 165 -4.08 7.16 -5.13
C VAL A 165 -4.37 7.03 -6.63
N HIS A 166 -5.19 6.06 -7.04
CA HIS A 166 -5.42 5.80 -8.47
C HIS A 166 -6.86 6.07 -8.93
N SER A 167 -7.79 6.37 -8.02
CA SER A 167 -9.19 6.65 -8.39
C SER A 167 -9.80 7.91 -7.78
N ALA A 168 -9.05 8.63 -6.93
CA ALA A 168 -9.52 9.83 -6.22
C ALA A 168 -10.82 9.63 -5.41
N THR A 169 -11.16 8.39 -5.09
CA THR A 169 -12.26 7.97 -4.21
C THR A 169 -12.02 6.56 -3.69
N SER A 170 -12.50 6.25 -2.49
CA SER A 170 -12.61 4.88 -2.01
C SER A 170 -13.96 4.23 -2.36
N ASN A 171 -14.80 4.94 -3.13
CA ASN A 171 -16.18 4.57 -3.44
C ASN A 171 -16.98 4.30 -2.15
N GLY A 172 -16.79 5.12 -1.12
CA GLY A 172 -17.46 4.97 0.17
C GLY A 172 -16.81 3.98 1.15
N LEU A 173 -15.68 3.34 0.84
CA LEU A 173 -14.99 2.50 1.83
C LEU A 173 -14.41 3.34 2.97
N THR A 174 -14.68 2.91 4.21
CA THR A 174 -14.15 3.48 5.46
C THR A 174 -13.27 2.48 6.23
N SER A 175 -13.12 1.26 5.71
CA SER A 175 -12.31 0.17 6.22
C SER A 175 -12.06 -0.83 5.09
N ASN A 176 -11.32 -1.90 5.37
CA ASN A 176 -11.09 -3.00 4.45
C ASN A 176 -12.37 -3.88 4.39
N ASP A 177 -13.34 -3.51 3.54
CA ASP A 177 -14.60 -4.27 3.36
C ASP A 177 -14.41 -5.43 2.37
N ASN A 178 -14.23 -6.61 2.93
CA ASN A 178 -13.98 -7.87 2.23
C ASN A 178 -14.95 -8.13 1.06
N LYS A 179 -16.26 -7.93 1.27
CA LYS A 179 -17.27 -8.23 0.22
C LYS A 179 -17.09 -7.33 -0.98
N ARG A 180 -16.77 -6.05 -0.73
CA ARG A 180 -16.57 -5.07 -1.78
C ARG A 180 -15.21 -5.27 -2.49
N LEU A 181 -14.17 -5.64 -1.75
CA LEU A 181 -12.85 -5.93 -2.31
C LEU A 181 -12.87 -7.18 -3.22
N VAL A 182 -13.59 -8.23 -2.81
CA VAL A 182 -13.81 -9.44 -3.64
C VAL A 182 -14.56 -9.09 -4.93
N ALA A 183 -15.67 -8.36 -4.83
CA ALA A 183 -16.44 -7.92 -5.99
C ALA A 183 -15.63 -7.04 -6.97
N GLY A 184 -14.61 -6.37 -6.44
CA GLY A 184 -13.77 -5.43 -7.16
C GLY A 184 -14.39 -4.02 -7.17
N LEU A 185 -13.55 -3.03 -6.88
CA LEU A 185 -13.90 -1.63 -6.87
C LEU A 185 -14.30 -1.16 -8.29
N PRO A 186 -15.55 -0.67 -8.49
CA PRO A 186 -16.10 -0.39 -9.82
C PRO A 186 -15.70 0.99 -10.37
N GLN A 187 -15.15 1.88 -9.55
CA GLN A 187 -14.87 3.24 -9.94
C GLN A 187 -13.83 3.32 -11.07
N ARG A 188 -13.93 4.39 -11.84
CA ARG A 188 -12.97 4.73 -12.89
C ARG A 188 -11.62 5.08 -12.27
N THR A 189 -10.53 4.74 -12.96
CA THR A 189 -9.17 4.96 -12.48
C THR A 189 -8.38 5.89 -13.39
N ILE A 190 -7.25 6.41 -12.90
CA ILE A 190 -6.30 7.17 -13.72
C ILE A 190 -5.77 6.34 -14.88
N PHE A 191 -5.67 5.02 -14.72
CA PHE A 191 -5.30 4.08 -15.79
C PHE A 191 -6.28 4.13 -16.96
N ASP A 192 -7.59 4.22 -16.68
CA ASP A 192 -8.63 4.37 -17.70
C ASP A 192 -8.53 5.73 -18.41
N ASN A 193 -8.29 6.81 -17.66
CA ASN A 193 -8.08 8.14 -18.25
C ASN A 193 -6.85 8.20 -19.17
N LEU A 194 -5.75 7.58 -18.76
CA LEU A 194 -4.54 7.47 -19.59
C LEU A 194 -4.79 6.66 -20.85
N HIS A 195 -5.40 5.48 -20.71
CA HIS A 195 -5.72 4.61 -21.84
C HIS A 195 -6.62 5.29 -22.86
N ASP A 196 -7.71 5.94 -22.40
CA ASP A 196 -8.66 6.64 -23.28
C ASP A 196 -8.03 7.86 -23.98
N ALA A 197 -6.94 8.40 -23.42
CA ALA A 197 -6.15 9.47 -24.02
C ALA A 197 -4.97 8.96 -24.88
N GLY A 198 -4.79 7.65 -25.01
CA GLY A 198 -3.71 7.03 -25.81
C GLY A 198 -2.36 6.96 -25.11
N PHE A 199 -2.31 7.19 -23.79
CA PHE A 199 -1.12 7.00 -22.98
C PHE A 199 -1.02 5.57 -22.43
N SER A 200 0.22 5.16 -22.16
CA SER A 200 0.54 3.83 -21.64
C SER A 200 0.71 3.85 -20.13
N PHE A 201 0.45 2.72 -19.47
CA PHE A 201 0.80 2.51 -18.08
C PHE A 201 1.40 1.12 -17.87
N GLY A 202 2.16 0.95 -16.79
CA GLY A 202 2.75 -0.33 -16.40
C GLY A 202 2.79 -0.47 -14.89
N ILE A 203 2.44 -1.67 -14.42
CA ILE A 203 2.40 -2.04 -13.01
C ILE A 203 3.48 -3.10 -12.82
N TYR A 204 4.54 -2.73 -12.11
CA TYR A 204 5.71 -3.56 -11.89
C TYR A 204 5.67 -4.12 -10.48
N TYR A 205 5.62 -5.44 -10.35
CA TYR A 205 5.23 -6.06 -9.10
C TYR A 205 6.23 -7.13 -8.65
N GLN A 206 6.45 -7.19 -7.34
CA GLN A 206 7.17 -8.29 -6.69
C GLN A 206 6.20 -9.33 -6.10
N PHE A 207 5.03 -8.89 -5.62
CA PHE A 207 3.89 -9.73 -5.25
C PHE A 207 2.63 -9.35 -6.04
N PRO A 208 1.57 -10.18 -6.05
CA PRO A 208 0.33 -9.86 -6.76
C PRO A 208 -0.14 -8.41 -6.50
N PRO A 209 -0.34 -7.60 -7.56
CA PRO A 209 -0.64 -6.18 -7.42
C PRO A 209 -1.93 -5.88 -6.65
N SER A 210 -1.86 -4.99 -5.66
CA SER A 210 -3.05 -4.45 -4.97
C SER A 210 -3.95 -3.64 -5.92
N THR A 211 -3.41 -3.07 -6.98
CA THR A 211 -4.17 -2.43 -8.07
C THR A 211 -5.25 -3.33 -8.69
N LEU A 212 -5.16 -4.66 -8.58
CA LEU A 212 -6.22 -5.58 -9.02
C LEU A 212 -7.47 -5.56 -8.12
N PHE A 213 -7.49 -4.82 -7.00
CA PHE A 213 -8.74 -4.50 -6.31
C PHE A 213 -9.68 -3.66 -7.19
N TYR A 214 -9.17 -2.89 -8.15
CA TYR A 214 -10.00 -2.25 -9.17
C TYR A 214 -10.52 -3.28 -10.16
N ARG A 215 -11.85 -3.42 -10.25
CA ARG A 215 -12.48 -4.37 -11.18
C ARG A 215 -12.10 -4.08 -12.64
N ASN A 216 -11.89 -2.81 -12.99
CA ASN A 216 -11.51 -2.40 -14.34
C ASN A 216 -10.10 -2.86 -14.73
N LEU A 217 -9.17 -3.03 -13.77
CA LEU A 217 -7.83 -3.56 -14.05
C LEU A 217 -7.79 -5.08 -14.24
N ARG A 218 -8.90 -5.78 -13.96
CA ARG A 218 -9.08 -7.20 -14.28
C ARG A 218 -9.56 -7.43 -15.73
N ARG A 219 -9.65 -6.38 -16.55
CA ARG A 219 -10.04 -6.48 -17.96
C ARG A 219 -8.91 -7.01 -18.82
N LEU A 220 -9.25 -7.88 -19.77
CA LEU A 220 -8.30 -8.60 -20.62
C LEU A 220 -7.33 -7.69 -21.40
N LYS A 221 -7.79 -6.51 -21.82
CA LYS A 221 -6.98 -5.52 -22.54
C LYS A 221 -5.78 -4.97 -21.74
N TYR A 222 -5.81 -5.09 -20.41
CA TYR A 222 -4.74 -4.59 -19.54
C TYR A 222 -3.74 -5.67 -19.12
N LEU A 223 -3.93 -6.93 -19.56
CA LEU A 223 -3.02 -8.04 -19.22
C LEU A 223 -1.56 -7.71 -19.51
N GLY A 224 -1.29 -7.05 -20.64
CA GLY A 224 0.05 -6.67 -21.08
C GLY A 224 0.72 -5.57 -20.25
N ASN A 225 0.02 -4.99 -19.27
CA ASN A 225 0.53 -3.89 -18.45
C ASN A 225 1.05 -4.34 -17.08
N PHE A 226 0.99 -5.64 -16.77
CA PHE A 226 1.53 -6.21 -15.54
C PHE A 226 2.90 -6.84 -15.80
N HIS A 227 3.92 -6.44 -15.05
CA HIS A 227 5.31 -6.81 -15.29
C HIS A 227 6.02 -7.24 -14.01
N GLN A 228 6.90 -8.25 -14.11
CA GLN A 228 7.79 -8.61 -13.00
C GLN A 228 8.76 -7.47 -12.70
N PHE A 229 8.83 -7.03 -11.44
CA PHE A 229 9.73 -5.96 -11.03
C PHE A 229 11.20 -6.34 -11.25
N ASP A 230 11.66 -7.46 -10.69
CA ASP A 230 13.09 -7.79 -10.61
C ASP A 230 13.79 -7.91 -11.98
N LEU A 231 13.04 -8.21 -13.04
CA LEU A 231 13.54 -8.39 -14.40
C LEU A 231 13.09 -7.27 -15.34
N THR A 232 11.77 -7.10 -15.50
CA THR A 232 11.21 -6.26 -16.56
C THR A 232 11.34 -4.77 -16.24
N PHE A 233 11.21 -4.37 -14.97
CA PHE A 233 11.38 -2.96 -14.59
C PHE A 233 12.79 -2.47 -14.91
N LYS A 234 13.82 -3.24 -14.51
CA LYS A 234 15.22 -2.91 -14.77
C LYS A 234 15.55 -2.92 -16.26
N ASP A 235 15.02 -3.88 -17.03
CA ASP A 235 15.20 -3.89 -18.48
C ASP A 235 14.55 -2.67 -19.15
N HIS A 236 13.34 -2.30 -18.73
CA HIS A 236 12.65 -1.12 -19.24
C HIS A 236 13.37 0.18 -18.86
N CYS A 237 13.89 0.29 -17.64
CA CYS A 237 14.76 1.41 -17.26
C CYS A 237 15.99 1.48 -18.15
N LYS A 238 16.76 0.39 -18.26
CA LYS A 238 18.00 0.33 -19.04
C LYS A 238 17.79 0.69 -20.51
N ASN A 239 16.68 0.26 -21.10
CA ASN A 239 16.40 0.43 -22.53
C ASN A 239 15.55 1.67 -22.85
N GLY A 240 15.17 2.48 -21.86
CA GLY A 240 14.30 3.63 -22.08
C GLY A 240 12.90 3.26 -22.57
N LYS A 241 12.28 2.25 -21.95
CA LYS A 241 10.96 1.72 -22.33
C LYS A 241 9.90 1.86 -21.23
N LEU A 242 10.13 2.71 -20.23
CA LEU A 242 9.12 2.94 -19.20
C LEU A 242 7.88 3.62 -19.83
N PRO A 243 6.66 3.19 -19.45
CA PRO A 243 5.42 3.80 -19.90
C PRO A 243 5.20 5.18 -19.26
N ASN A 244 4.10 5.85 -19.62
CA ASN A 244 3.80 7.19 -19.12
C ASN A 244 3.45 7.20 -17.62
N TYR A 245 2.81 6.15 -17.13
CA TYR A 245 2.48 6.00 -15.72
C TYR A 245 2.95 4.64 -15.21
N VAL A 246 3.82 4.67 -14.21
CA VAL A 246 4.48 3.49 -13.65
C VAL A 246 4.07 3.36 -12.19
N VAL A 247 3.58 2.19 -11.80
CA VAL A 247 3.28 1.85 -10.41
C VAL A 247 4.17 0.70 -9.99
N ILE A 248 4.79 0.82 -8.81
CA ILE A 248 5.61 -0.24 -8.22
C ILE A 248 4.82 -0.88 -7.07
N GLU A 249 4.68 -2.21 -7.10
CA GLU A 249 4.01 -3.02 -6.07
C GLU A 249 5.03 -3.90 -5.35
N GLN A 250 5.08 -3.73 -4.04
CA GLN A 250 6.12 -4.26 -3.16
C GLN A 250 5.93 -5.75 -2.83
N ARG A 251 6.81 -6.28 -1.97
CA ARG A 251 6.61 -7.54 -1.26
C ARG A 251 5.89 -7.24 0.05
N TYR A 252 4.63 -7.67 0.12
CA TYR A 252 3.76 -7.50 1.29
C TYR A 252 3.86 -8.63 2.32
N PHE A 253 4.51 -9.74 1.98
CA PHE A 253 4.65 -10.90 2.85
C PHE A 253 6.09 -11.03 3.33
N ASP A 254 6.31 -10.98 4.64
CA ASP A 254 7.64 -11.07 5.24
C ASP A 254 8.10 -12.53 5.34
N LEU A 255 8.84 -12.97 4.32
CA LEU A 255 9.43 -14.30 4.25
C LEU A 255 10.92 -14.25 4.58
N LYS A 256 11.51 -15.36 5.06
CA LYS A 256 12.95 -15.39 5.39
C LYS A 256 13.85 -15.12 4.18
N ILE A 257 13.47 -15.65 3.01
CA ILE A 257 14.25 -15.51 1.78
C ILE A 257 13.90 -14.20 1.04
N LEU A 258 12.62 -13.81 1.08
CA LEU A 258 12.10 -12.62 0.41
C LEU A 258 11.38 -11.75 1.46
N PRO A 259 12.12 -10.96 2.26
CA PRO A 259 11.52 -10.18 3.33
C PRO A 259 10.61 -9.08 2.78
N GLY A 260 9.63 -8.66 3.59
CA GLY A 260 8.75 -7.54 3.26
C GLY A 260 9.55 -6.25 3.07
N ASN A 261 9.15 -5.41 2.12
CA ASN A 261 9.87 -4.17 1.76
C ASN A 261 8.95 -2.98 1.47
N ASP A 262 7.79 -2.98 2.12
CA ASP A 262 6.72 -1.98 2.04
C ASP A 262 6.75 -0.95 3.20
N ASP A 263 7.73 -1.05 4.11
CA ASP A 263 7.83 -0.31 5.38
C ASP A 263 6.73 -0.56 6.42
N HIS A 264 5.79 -1.49 6.19
CA HIS A 264 4.70 -1.83 7.12
C HIS A 264 5.25 -2.40 8.45
N PRO A 265 4.76 -2.05 9.65
CA PRO A 265 5.07 -2.80 10.88
C PRO A 265 4.55 -4.25 10.86
N SER A 266 5.31 -5.30 11.11
CA SER A 266 6.64 -5.36 11.68
C SER A 266 7.67 -5.86 10.65
N HIS A 267 7.66 -5.26 9.47
CA HIS A 267 8.72 -5.37 8.46
C HIS A 267 9.88 -4.43 8.79
N ASP A 268 11.10 -4.81 8.37
CA ASP A 268 12.30 -4.00 8.60
C ASP A 268 12.36 -2.85 7.60
N VAL A 269 12.28 -1.59 8.07
CA VAL A 269 12.40 -0.37 7.24
C VAL A 269 13.71 -0.33 6.44
N ALA A 270 14.73 -1.07 6.85
CA ALA A 270 15.92 -1.27 6.03
C ALA A 270 15.61 -1.89 4.65
N GLN A 271 14.61 -2.76 4.54
CA GLN A 271 14.21 -3.37 3.27
C GLN A 271 13.43 -2.41 2.38
N GLY A 272 12.54 -1.57 2.93
CA GLY A 272 11.87 -0.54 2.14
C GLY A 272 12.85 0.52 1.63
N GLN A 273 13.83 0.92 2.44
CA GLN A 273 14.95 1.75 1.97
C GLN A 273 15.74 1.09 0.83
N ARG A 274 15.96 -0.24 0.87
CA ARG A 274 16.64 -0.97 -0.22
C ARG A 274 15.81 -0.93 -1.50
N LEU A 275 14.49 -1.11 -1.41
CA LEU A 275 13.60 -1.00 -2.55
C LEU A 275 13.62 0.40 -3.16
N VAL A 276 13.52 1.45 -2.34
CA VAL A 276 13.59 2.85 -2.78
C VAL A 276 14.91 3.13 -3.49
N LYS A 277 16.03 2.68 -2.91
CA LYS A 277 17.36 2.77 -3.53
C LYS A 277 17.42 2.05 -4.88
N GLU A 278 16.94 0.82 -4.94
CA GLU A 278 16.92 0.02 -6.17
C GLU A 278 16.09 0.69 -7.28
N ILE A 279 14.92 1.24 -6.95
CA ILE A 279 14.08 1.99 -7.89
C ILE A 279 14.82 3.26 -8.34
N TYR A 280 15.30 4.06 -7.39
CA TYR A 280 16.01 5.30 -7.70
C TYR A 280 17.19 5.06 -8.64
N GLU A 281 18.07 4.10 -8.35
CA GLU A 281 19.28 3.85 -9.14
C GLU A 281 18.95 3.30 -10.54
N ALA A 282 17.89 2.49 -10.66
CA ALA A 282 17.39 2.04 -11.96
C ALA A 282 16.85 3.21 -12.80
N LEU A 283 16.06 4.11 -12.20
CA LEU A 283 15.54 5.31 -12.87
C LEU A 283 16.66 6.28 -13.22
N ARG A 284 17.60 6.51 -12.29
CA ARG A 284 18.73 7.44 -12.44
C ARG A 284 19.69 7.04 -13.55
N SER A 285 19.85 5.74 -13.79
CA SER A 285 20.68 5.18 -14.87
C SER A 285 19.94 5.03 -16.20
N SER A 286 18.63 5.30 -16.23
CA SER A 286 17.81 5.24 -17.44
C SER A 286 18.15 6.37 -18.41
N PRO A 287 18.16 6.14 -19.73
CA PRO A 287 18.21 7.23 -20.72
C PRO A 287 16.95 8.12 -20.68
N GLN A 288 15.88 7.72 -19.97
CA GLN A 288 14.69 8.53 -19.71
C GLN A 288 14.79 9.36 -18.41
N TRP A 289 15.91 9.38 -17.70
CA TRP A 289 16.05 10.08 -16.40
C TRP A 289 15.52 11.53 -16.43
N ASP A 290 15.86 12.27 -17.50
CA ASP A 290 15.44 13.67 -17.69
C ASP A 290 13.93 13.82 -17.98
N GLU A 291 13.20 12.73 -18.16
CA GLU A 291 11.77 12.72 -18.45
C GLU A 291 10.94 12.10 -17.31
N ILE A 292 11.59 11.78 -16.18
CA ILE A 292 10.98 11.06 -15.06
C ILE A 292 10.67 12.00 -13.88
N LEU A 293 9.48 11.82 -13.34
CA LEU A 293 9.09 12.30 -12.01
C LEU A 293 8.75 11.07 -11.14
N PHE A 294 9.58 10.81 -10.13
CA PHE A 294 9.36 9.73 -9.18
C PHE A 294 8.76 10.26 -7.88
N VAL A 295 7.61 9.68 -7.50
CA VAL A 295 6.83 10.03 -6.31
C VAL A 295 6.91 8.86 -5.34
N ILE A 296 7.42 9.13 -4.14
CA ILE A 296 7.42 8.20 -3.01
C ILE A 296 6.46 8.78 -1.98
N THR A 297 5.44 8.03 -1.59
CA THR A 297 4.49 8.42 -0.53
C THR A 297 4.14 7.21 0.32
N TYR A 298 3.34 7.42 1.37
CA TYR A 298 2.72 6.35 2.16
C TYR A 298 1.21 6.38 2.01
N ASP A 299 0.53 5.27 2.30
CA ASP A 299 -0.93 5.15 2.27
C ASP A 299 -1.60 5.85 3.46
N GLU A 300 -1.15 5.59 4.69
CA GLU A 300 -1.64 6.21 5.92
C GLU A 300 -0.55 6.20 7.01
N HIS A 301 -0.85 6.70 8.20
CA HIS A 301 0.15 7.03 9.23
C HIS A 301 0.50 5.89 10.17
N GLY A 302 -0.18 4.75 10.12
CA GLY A 302 0.11 3.54 10.89
C GLY A 302 -0.07 3.67 12.39
N GLY A 303 -0.86 4.67 12.84
CA GLY A 303 -1.02 4.99 14.25
C GLY A 303 0.16 5.74 14.89
N PHE A 304 1.21 6.07 14.12
CA PHE A 304 2.34 6.85 14.61
C PHE A 304 1.98 8.32 14.75
N PHE A 305 2.53 8.96 15.79
CA PHE A 305 2.27 10.37 16.08
C PHE A 305 2.68 11.28 14.92
N ASP A 306 1.87 12.30 14.67
CA ASP A 306 2.24 13.48 13.88
C ASP A 306 1.66 14.72 14.56
N HIS A 307 2.45 15.79 14.59
CA HIS A 307 2.08 17.01 15.30
C HIS A 307 1.14 17.93 14.50
N VAL A 308 1.02 17.73 13.17
CA VAL A 308 0.26 18.64 12.31
C VAL A 308 -1.24 18.28 12.33
N PRO A 309 -2.12 19.23 12.67
CA PRO A 309 -3.57 19.02 12.62
C PRO A 309 -4.07 18.56 11.24
N THR A 310 -4.94 17.54 11.21
CA THR A 310 -5.53 17.03 9.97
C THR A 310 -6.50 18.06 9.35
N PRO A 311 -6.48 18.31 8.03
CA PRO A 311 -7.43 19.21 7.37
C PRO A 311 -8.89 18.74 7.44
N VAL A 312 -9.77 19.64 7.87
CA VAL A 312 -11.23 19.40 8.01
C VAL A 312 -12.10 20.47 7.33
N VAL A 313 -11.49 21.49 6.72
CA VAL A 313 -12.19 22.66 6.17
C VAL A 313 -12.17 22.61 4.64
N GLY A 314 -13.35 22.66 4.03
CA GLY A 314 -13.49 22.77 2.58
C GLY A 314 -12.96 21.55 1.81
N VAL A 315 -12.91 20.40 2.47
CA VAL A 315 -12.53 19.10 1.90
C VAL A 315 -13.79 18.50 1.25
N PRO A 316 -13.89 18.42 -0.10
CA PRO A 316 -15.15 18.02 -0.76
C PRO A 316 -15.37 16.50 -0.69
N SER A 317 -16.60 16.01 -0.55
CA SER A 317 -16.85 14.59 -0.85
C SER A 317 -16.42 14.28 -2.30
N PRO A 318 -15.69 13.17 -2.56
CA PRO A 318 -15.17 12.91 -3.90
C PRO A 318 -16.30 12.74 -4.93
N ASP A 319 -17.32 11.97 -4.59
CA ASP A 319 -18.37 11.51 -5.50
C ASP A 319 -19.78 11.58 -4.88
N GLY A 320 -19.91 12.18 -3.69
CA GLY A 320 -21.17 12.26 -2.95
C GLY A 320 -21.59 10.94 -2.30
N VAL A 321 -20.78 9.89 -2.37
CA VAL A 321 -21.05 8.61 -1.71
C VAL A 321 -20.74 8.74 -0.22
N VAL A 322 -21.74 8.46 0.62
CA VAL A 322 -21.58 8.37 2.07
C VAL A 322 -21.10 6.97 2.43
N GLY A 323 -20.18 6.88 3.40
CA GLY A 323 -19.66 5.63 3.90
C GLY A 323 -20.76 4.73 4.48
N PRO A 324 -20.55 3.40 4.54
CA PRO A 324 -21.54 2.48 5.07
C PRO A 324 -21.75 2.67 6.58
N ALA A 325 -22.79 2.01 7.09
CA ALA A 325 -22.95 1.82 8.52
C ALA A 325 -21.72 1.10 9.10
N PRO A 326 -21.32 1.40 10.36
CA PRO A 326 -22.01 2.31 11.28
C PRO A 326 -21.60 3.79 11.13
N PHE A 327 -20.55 4.11 10.37
CA PHE A 327 -19.88 5.41 10.44
C PHE A 327 -20.57 6.53 9.65
N TYR A 328 -21.20 6.22 8.51
CA TYR A 328 -21.83 7.21 7.64
C TYR A 328 -20.92 8.42 7.32
N PHE A 329 -19.63 8.16 7.08
CA PHE A 329 -18.64 9.20 6.85
C PHE A 329 -18.90 9.91 5.51
N ASN A 330 -18.92 11.24 5.51
CA ASN A 330 -19.18 12.06 4.31
C ASN A 330 -17.94 12.28 3.44
N PHE A 331 -16.77 11.82 3.88
CA PHE A 331 -15.48 12.12 3.21
C PHE A 331 -15.19 13.63 3.20
N ASP A 332 -15.50 14.32 4.30
CA ASP A 332 -15.40 15.78 4.46
C ASP A 332 -14.21 16.23 5.32
N ARG A 333 -13.24 15.33 5.54
CA ARG A 333 -11.94 15.62 6.14
C ARG A 333 -10.86 14.65 5.64
N LEU A 334 -9.61 15.04 5.80
CA LEU A 334 -8.44 14.21 5.52
C LEU A 334 -7.96 13.45 6.76
N GLY A 335 -7.07 12.49 6.53
CA GLY A 335 -6.35 11.76 7.57
C GLY A 335 -5.09 12.48 8.05
N VAL A 336 -4.24 11.73 8.77
CA VAL A 336 -2.97 12.22 9.32
C VAL A 336 -1.94 12.43 8.21
N ARG A 337 -1.00 13.34 8.46
CA ARG A 337 0.10 13.64 7.54
C ARG A 337 1.00 12.42 7.34
N VAL A 338 1.40 12.17 6.10
CA VAL A 338 2.27 11.07 5.68
C VAL A 338 3.49 11.60 4.90
N PRO A 339 4.60 10.85 4.84
CA PRO A 339 5.76 11.24 4.05
C PRO A 339 5.43 11.32 2.56
N ALA A 340 5.97 12.34 1.89
CA ALA A 340 5.98 12.42 0.43
C ALA A 340 7.28 13.07 -0.07
N ILE A 341 7.96 12.40 -1.00
CA ILE A 341 9.22 12.85 -1.63
C ILE A 341 9.04 12.82 -3.15
N LEU A 342 9.44 13.92 -3.80
CA LEU A 342 9.39 14.07 -5.26
C LEU A 342 10.82 14.13 -5.81
N VAL A 343 11.14 13.22 -6.72
CA VAL A 343 12.48 13.03 -7.27
C VAL A 343 12.48 13.25 -8.78
N SER A 344 13.31 14.18 -9.24
CA SER A 344 13.49 14.51 -10.66
C SER A 344 14.74 15.39 -10.84
N PRO A 345 15.47 15.31 -11.97
CA PRO A 345 16.60 16.23 -12.23
C PRO A 345 16.17 17.69 -12.42
N TRP A 346 14.87 17.97 -12.51
CA TRP A 346 14.33 19.33 -12.65
C TRP A 346 14.04 20.03 -11.32
N ILE A 347 14.35 19.39 -10.20
CA ILE A 347 14.09 19.88 -8.84
C ILE A 347 15.40 20.39 -8.22
N GLU A 348 15.34 21.56 -7.58
CA GLU A 348 16.49 22.07 -6.82
C GLU A 348 16.77 21.21 -5.57
N PRO A 349 18.04 20.96 -5.22
CA PRO A 349 18.37 20.18 -4.02
C PRO A 349 17.77 20.78 -2.75
N GLY A 350 17.25 19.93 -1.86
CA GLY A 350 16.74 20.33 -0.56
C GLY A 350 15.46 21.16 -0.60
N THR A 351 14.68 21.04 -1.66
CA THR A 351 13.42 21.78 -1.80
C THR A 351 12.40 21.30 -0.76
N VAL A 352 11.75 22.23 -0.06
CA VAL A 352 10.60 21.93 0.81
C VAL A 352 9.33 22.53 0.22
N ILE A 353 8.29 21.70 0.09
CA ILE A 353 6.98 22.11 -0.39
C ILE A 353 5.99 22.06 0.78
N HIS A 354 5.52 23.23 1.18
CA HIS A 354 4.56 23.38 2.27
C HIS A 354 3.11 23.16 1.82
N GLU A 355 2.44 24.20 1.34
CA GLU A 355 1.04 24.14 0.90
C GLU A 355 0.93 24.23 -0.63
N PRO A 356 -0.08 23.59 -1.24
CA PRO A 356 -0.30 23.74 -2.67
C PRO A 356 -0.82 25.14 -3.01
N SER A 357 -0.59 25.55 -4.25
CA SER A 357 -1.04 26.86 -4.76
C SER A 357 -2.53 26.90 -5.17
N GLY A 358 -3.28 25.81 -5.03
CA GLY A 358 -4.68 25.71 -5.44
C GLY A 358 -5.06 24.29 -5.85
N PRO A 359 -6.21 24.08 -6.54
CA PRO A 359 -7.07 25.06 -7.19
C PRO A 359 -8.00 25.89 -6.29
N GLN A 360 -8.12 25.55 -5.01
CA GLN A 360 -8.89 26.33 -4.01
C GLN A 360 -7.98 26.73 -2.84
N ALA A 361 -8.38 27.75 -2.07
CA ALA A 361 -7.62 28.17 -0.89
C ALA A 361 -7.53 27.08 0.20
N THR A 362 -8.46 26.12 0.18
CA THR A 362 -8.46 24.97 1.10
C THR A 362 -7.74 23.76 0.55
N SER A 363 -7.30 23.77 -0.72
CA SER A 363 -6.62 22.64 -1.34
C SER A 363 -5.43 22.17 -0.50
N GLN A 364 -5.25 20.86 -0.42
CA GLN A 364 -4.14 20.22 0.29
C GLN A 364 -3.43 19.25 -0.65
N PHE A 365 -2.19 18.89 -0.32
CA PHE A 365 -1.59 17.69 -0.89
C PHE A 365 -2.15 16.47 -0.16
N GLU A 366 -2.70 15.53 -0.93
CA GLU A 366 -3.19 14.23 -0.47
C GLU A 366 -3.15 13.24 -1.65
N HIS A 367 -3.55 11.98 -1.47
CA HIS A 367 -3.30 10.96 -2.51
C HIS A 367 -3.90 11.27 -3.89
N SER A 368 -5.01 12.02 -3.94
CA SER A 368 -5.62 12.45 -5.20
C SER A 368 -4.87 13.60 -5.89
N SER A 369 -3.84 14.17 -5.23
CA SER A 369 -2.85 15.06 -5.86
C SER A 369 -2.05 14.34 -6.95
N ILE A 370 -1.89 13.02 -6.86
CA ILE A 370 -1.25 12.19 -7.89
C ILE A 370 -2.08 12.20 -9.19
N PRO A 371 -3.34 11.73 -9.23
CA PRO A 371 -4.15 11.77 -10.44
C PRO A 371 -4.41 13.21 -10.91
N ALA A 372 -4.53 14.19 -10.01
CA ALA A 372 -4.63 15.60 -10.38
C ALA A 372 -3.39 16.09 -11.17
N THR A 373 -2.19 15.73 -10.69
CA THR A 373 -0.93 16.10 -11.35
C THR A 373 -0.72 15.32 -12.65
N VAL A 374 -1.04 14.02 -12.68
CA VAL A 374 -0.98 13.19 -13.90
C VAL A 374 -1.93 13.74 -14.98
N LYS A 375 -3.15 14.13 -14.60
CA LYS A 375 -4.08 14.82 -15.51
C LYS A 375 -3.46 16.07 -16.10
N LYS A 376 -2.75 16.87 -15.30
CA LYS A 376 -2.12 18.12 -15.75
C LYS A 376 -0.94 17.87 -16.68
N ILE A 377 -0.01 16.98 -16.31
CA ILE A 377 1.16 16.63 -17.11
C ILE A 377 0.76 16.09 -18.48
N PHE A 378 -0.21 15.16 -18.53
CA PHE A 378 -0.63 14.50 -19.77
C PHE A 378 -1.85 15.16 -20.43
N ASN A 379 -2.29 16.33 -19.93
CA ASN A 379 -3.45 17.05 -20.43
C ASN A 379 -4.69 16.17 -20.62
N LEU A 380 -5.00 15.34 -19.62
CA LEU A 380 -6.16 14.44 -19.65
C LEU A 380 -7.46 15.26 -19.55
N LYS A 381 -8.50 14.78 -20.24
CA LYS A 381 -9.75 15.54 -20.45
C LYS A 381 -10.50 15.86 -19.15
N GLU A 382 -10.58 14.90 -18.25
CA GLU A 382 -11.47 14.93 -17.09
C GLU A 382 -10.71 14.58 -15.82
N PHE A 383 -11.12 15.21 -14.71
CA PHE A 383 -10.80 14.72 -13.36
C PHE A 383 -11.61 13.46 -13.09
N LEU A 384 -11.14 12.61 -12.17
CA LEU A 384 -11.83 11.39 -11.78
C LEU A 384 -13.03 11.71 -10.88
N THR A 385 -12.88 12.65 -9.96
CA THR A 385 -13.87 13.01 -8.95
C THR A 385 -13.80 14.51 -8.59
N HIS A 386 -14.58 14.95 -7.60
CA HIS A 386 -14.41 16.28 -7.03
C HIS A 386 -13.14 16.41 -6.15
N ARG A 387 -12.57 15.28 -5.70
CA ARG A 387 -11.39 15.27 -4.82
C ARG A 387 -10.13 15.61 -5.60
N ASP A 388 -9.83 14.98 -6.72
CA ASP A 388 -8.66 15.34 -7.55
C ASP A 388 -8.86 16.68 -8.29
N ALA A 389 -10.11 17.10 -8.53
CA ALA A 389 -10.40 18.46 -8.98
C ALA A 389 -10.14 19.54 -7.91
N TRP A 390 -10.06 19.16 -6.63
CA TRP A 390 -9.76 20.03 -5.50
C TRP A 390 -8.33 19.90 -4.99
N ALA A 391 -7.70 18.74 -5.16
CA ALA A 391 -6.36 18.45 -4.66
C ALA A 391 -5.28 19.36 -5.27
N GLY A 392 -4.24 19.62 -4.48
CA GLY A 392 -3.05 20.30 -4.95
C GLY A 392 -2.33 19.54 -6.06
N THR A 393 -1.81 20.24 -7.07
CA THR A 393 -0.88 19.63 -8.04
C THR A 393 0.56 20.03 -7.73
N PHE A 394 1.51 19.14 -7.96
CA PHE A 394 2.90 19.31 -7.51
C PHE A 394 3.92 19.50 -8.64
N GLU A 395 3.50 19.54 -9.91
CA GLU A 395 4.40 19.75 -11.05
C GLU A 395 5.12 21.11 -11.03
N ALA A 396 4.61 22.08 -10.27
CA ALA A 396 5.24 23.38 -10.08
C ALA A 396 6.62 23.30 -9.40
N VAL A 397 6.95 22.18 -8.76
CA VAL A 397 8.28 21.92 -8.17
C VAL A 397 9.40 21.81 -9.23
N LEU A 398 9.04 21.57 -10.50
CA LEU A 398 9.97 21.39 -11.61
C LEU A 398 10.49 22.76 -12.12
N THR A 399 11.11 23.52 -11.23
CA THR A 399 11.44 24.94 -11.39
C THR A 399 12.62 25.21 -12.32
N ARG A 400 13.44 24.19 -12.61
CA ARG A 400 14.67 24.36 -13.38
C ARG A 400 14.42 24.46 -14.88
N THR A 401 15.24 25.23 -15.57
CA THR A 401 15.22 25.34 -17.05
C THR A 401 16.10 24.31 -17.74
N THR A 402 17.02 23.67 -17.03
CA THR A 402 17.87 22.56 -17.51
C THR A 402 17.94 21.46 -16.44
N PRO A 403 17.98 20.18 -16.84
CA PRO A 403 18.09 19.08 -15.88
C PRO A 403 19.43 19.17 -15.14
N ARG A 404 19.44 18.74 -13.89
CA ARG A 404 20.62 18.64 -13.05
C ARG A 404 21.53 17.51 -13.52
N MET A 405 22.81 17.82 -13.61
CA MET A 405 23.86 16.85 -13.91
C MET A 405 24.52 16.28 -12.65
N ASP A 406 24.17 16.81 -11.47
CA ASP A 406 24.76 16.48 -10.17
C ASP A 406 23.88 15.58 -9.29
N CYS A 407 22.74 15.10 -9.80
CA CYS A 407 21.91 14.12 -9.08
C CYS A 407 22.74 12.85 -8.76
N PRO A 408 22.73 12.35 -7.51
CA PRO A 408 23.56 11.22 -7.11
C PRO A 408 23.36 10.01 -8.02
N GLU A 409 24.43 9.33 -8.41
CA GLU A 409 24.33 8.09 -9.19
C GLU A 409 23.86 6.92 -8.33
N THR A 410 24.23 6.94 -7.04
CA THR A 410 23.87 5.92 -6.05
C THR A 410 23.43 6.56 -4.73
N LEU A 411 22.61 5.83 -3.97
CA LEU A 411 22.20 6.21 -2.61
C LEU A 411 22.97 5.39 -1.56
N PRO A 412 23.03 5.83 -0.28
CA PRO A 412 23.71 5.08 0.76
C PRO A 412 23.11 3.69 1.02
N GLU A 413 23.92 2.78 1.55
CA GLU A 413 23.45 1.47 1.96
C GLU A 413 22.55 1.55 3.21
N PRO A 414 21.36 0.91 3.19
CA PRO A 414 20.47 0.86 4.35
C PRO A 414 21.09 0.07 5.51
N LYS A 415 20.86 0.58 6.72
CA LYS A 415 21.27 -0.11 7.96
C LYS A 415 20.18 -1.09 8.36
N LYS A 416 20.54 -2.34 8.62
CA LYS A 416 19.61 -3.34 9.17
C LYS A 416 19.14 -2.86 10.55
N LEU A 417 17.82 -2.77 10.76
CA LEU A 417 17.23 -2.30 12.02
C LEU A 417 16.60 -3.46 12.81
N ARG A 418 16.14 -4.52 12.13
CA ARG A 418 15.59 -5.69 12.80
C ARG A 418 16.69 -6.64 13.29
N ALA A 419 16.64 -7.03 14.56
CA ALA A 419 17.61 -7.99 15.11
C ALA A 419 17.32 -9.45 14.68
N ARG A 420 16.04 -9.83 14.60
CA ARG A 420 15.56 -11.19 14.29
C ARG A 420 15.28 -11.42 12.80
N GLU A 421 15.04 -12.68 12.43
CA GLU A 421 14.57 -13.07 11.10
C GLU A 421 13.09 -12.75 10.88
N ALA A 422 12.62 -12.89 9.65
CA ALA A 422 11.21 -12.76 9.30
C ALA A 422 10.36 -13.84 9.98
N GLU A 423 9.17 -13.46 10.45
CA GLU A 423 8.23 -14.38 11.12
C GLU A 423 7.23 -14.98 10.13
N GLU A 424 7.73 -15.77 9.17
CA GLU A 424 6.90 -16.32 8.09
C GLU A 424 5.80 -17.31 8.57
N MET A 425 5.85 -17.74 9.84
CA MET A 425 4.85 -18.59 10.49
C MET A 425 3.84 -17.80 11.35
N ALA A 426 3.96 -16.46 11.41
CA ALA A 426 3.01 -15.60 12.09
C ALA A 426 1.65 -15.59 11.37
N LYS A 427 0.65 -15.02 12.04
CA LYS A 427 -0.64 -14.70 11.40
C LYS A 427 -0.46 -13.60 10.36
N LEU A 428 -1.36 -13.58 9.38
CA LEU A 428 -1.41 -12.52 8.39
C LEU A 428 -1.72 -11.16 9.04
N SER A 429 -1.13 -10.10 8.49
CA SER A 429 -1.60 -8.73 8.72
C SER A 429 -2.94 -8.47 8.01
N ASP A 430 -3.55 -7.32 8.27
CA ASP A 430 -4.80 -6.92 7.63
C ASP A 430 -4.63 -6.79 6.11
N LEU A 431 -3.58 -6.13 5.62
CA LEU A 431 -3.31 -6.08 4.18
C LEU A 431 -3.05 -7.47 3.59
N GLN A 432 -2.25 -8.30 4.25
CA GLN A 432 -1.97 -9.65 3.75
C GLN A 432 -3.26 -10.49 3.67
N THR A 433 -4.17 -10.29 4.62
CA THR A 433 -5.52 -10.87 4.60
C THR A 433 -6.32 -10.37 3.40
N ASP A 434 -6.31 -9.07 3.11
CA ASP A 434 -6.97 -8.49 1.94
C ASP A 434 -6.41 -9.07 0.63
N LEU A 435 -5.09 -9.25 0.55
CA LEU A 435 -4.43 -9.84 -0.63
C LEU A 435 -4.79 -11.32 -0.81
N VAL A 436 -4.96 -12.07 0.28
CA VAL A 436 -5.50 -13.45 0.22
C VAL A 436 -6.92 -13.45 -0.33
N GLN A 437 -7.76 -12.51 0.09
CA GLN A 437 -9.13 -12.40 -0.43
C GLN A 437 -9.17 -11.97 -1.90
N LEU A 438 -8.27 -11.06 -2.30
CA LEU A 438 -8.06 -10.73 -3.71
C LEU A 438 -7.65 -11.98 -4.50
N GLY A 439 -6.73 -12.79 -3.97
CA GLY A 439 -6.37 -14.08 -4.54
C GLY A 439 -7.59 -14.99 -4.75
N ALA A 440 -8.44 -15.12 -3.73
CA ALA A 440 -9.66 -15.91 -3.81
C ALA A 440 -10.67 -15.35 -4.84
N ALA A 441 -10.72 -14.03 -5.01
CA ALA A 441 -11.51 -13.39 -6.06
C ALA A 441 -10.95 -13.73 -7.45
N LEU A 442 -9.64 -13.60 -7.63
CA LEU A 442 -8.95 -13.77 -8.92
C LEU A 442 -8.95 -15.22 -9.40
N ASN A 443 -8.89 -16.20 -8.49
CA ASN A 443 -8.83 -17.62 -8.84
C ASN A 443 -10.17 -18.37 -8.74
N GLY A 444 -11.25 -17.66 -8.37
CA GLY A 444 -12.60 -18.22 -8.28
C GLY A 444 -12.96 -18.93 -6.97
N ASP A 445 -12.06 -19.01 -5.98
CA ASP A 445 -12.32 -19.67 -4.69
C ASP A 445 -13.43 -18.98 -3.88
N HIS A 446 -13.58 -17.67 -4.05
CA HIS A 446 -14.65 -16.90 -3.40
C HIS A 446 -16.08 -17.37 -3.72
N ALA A 447 -16.26 -18.15 -4.79
CA ALA A 447 -17.56 -18.68 -5.21
C ALA A 447 -17.87 -20.08 -4.63
N LEU A 448 -16.94 -20.70 -3.89
CA LEU A 448 -17.12 -22.03 -3.31
C LEU A 448 -17.93 -21.94 -2.00
N ALA A 449 -19.00 -22.74 -1.90
CA ALA A 449 -19.96 -22.68 -0.79
C ALA A 449 -19.35 -22.99 0.61
N ASP A 450 -18.26 -23.77 0.66
CA ASP A 450 -17.56 -24.15 1.89
C ASP A 450 -16.37 -23.25 2.23
N GLU A 451 -16.02 -22.31 1.35
CA GLU A 451 -14.89 -21.39 1.51
C GLU A 451 -15.42 -19.96 1.75
N ASN A 452 -15.65 -19.61 3.01
CA ASN A 452 -15.74 -18.19 3.36
C ASN A 452 -14.31 -17.61 3.27
N PRO A 453 -14.03 -16.64 2.38
CA PRO A 453 -12.68 -16.07 2.21
C PRO A 453 -12.06 -15.53 3.51
N GLU A 454 -12.89 -15.07 4.46
CA GLU A 454 -12.41 -14.65 5.79
C GLU A 454 -11.83 -15.83 6.58
N ARG A 455 -12.53 -16.97 6.58
CA ARG A 455 -12.05 -18.20 7.25
C ARG A 455 -10.84 -18.82 6.55
N LEU A 456 -10.64 -18.51 5.28
CA LEU A 456 -9.48 -18.96 4.52
C LEU A 456 -8.21 -18.28 5.06
N ALA A 457 -8.24 -16.95 5.19
CA ALA A 457 -7.11 -16.17 5.70
C ALA A 457 -6.79 -16.46 7.18
N GLU A 458 -7.81 -16.64 8.02
CA GLU A 458 -7.65 -16.94 9.47
C GLU A 458 -6.78 -18.18 9.76
N ARG A 459 -6.68 -19.11 8.81
CA ARG A 459 -5.96 -20.38 8.93
C ARG A 459 -4.56 -20.35 8.32
N MET A 460 -4.19 -19.26 7.67
CA MET A 460 -2.94 -19.13 6.95
C MET A 460 -1.86 -18.47 7.80
N THR A 461 -0.64 -18.98 7.68
CA THR A 461 0.56 -18.23 8.05
C THR A 461 0.94 -17.24 6.95
N VAL A 462 1.84 -16.29 7.23
CA VAL A 462 2.45 -15.41 6.22
C VAL A 462 2.99 -16.21 5.02
N ALA A 463 3.68 -17.32 5.26
CA ALA A 463 4.18 -18.19 4.20
C ALA A 463 3.06 -18.87 3.38
N ASP A 464 1.97 -19.29 4.03
CA ASP A 464 0.82 -19.88 3.34
C ASP A 464 0.09 -18.86 2.48
N GLY A 465 -0.14 -17.65 3.03
CA GLY A 465 -0.76 -16.54 2.32
C GLY A 465 0.05 -16.13 1.09
N ALA A 466 1.37 -15.96 1.25
CA ALA A 466 2.29 -15.63 0.15
C ALA A 466 2.19 -16.64 -1.00
N ARG A 467 2.25 -17.94 -0.68
CA ARG A 467 2.13 -19.01 -1.67
C ARG A 467 0.74 -19.03 -2.32
N TYR A 468 -0.31 -18.81 -1.54
CA TYR A 468 -1.69 -18.79 -2.04
C TYR A 468 -1.90 -17.66 -3.05
N VAL A 469 -1.53 -16.41 -2.71
CA VAL A 469 -1.76 -15.26 -3.59
C VAL A 469 -0.97 -15.36 -4.89
N GLN A 470 0.27 -15.87 -4.84
CA GLN A 470 1.08 -16.08 -6.04
C GLN A 470 0.45 -17.12 -6.97
N ASN A 471 -0.03 -18.24 -6.43
CA ASN A 471 -0.70 -19.28 -7.21
C ASN A 471 -2.04 -18.78 -7.77
N ALA A 472 -2.81 -18.03 -6.98
CA ALA A 472 -4.07 -17.45 -7.41
C ALA A 472 -3.88 -16.46 -8.56
N PHE A 473 -2.89 -15.57 -8.44
CA PHE A 473 -2.58 -14.62 -9.49
C PHE A 473 -2.04 -15.30 -10.76
N LYS A 474 -1.21 -16.34 -10.62
CA LYS A 474 -0.78 -17.16 -11.76
C LYS A 474 -1.98 -17.79 -12.49
N ALA A 475 -2.94 -18.37 -11.77
CA ALA A 475 -4.15 -18.94 -12.37
C ALA A 475 -4.97 -17.88 -13.11
N PHE A 476 -5.07 -16.67 -12.56
CA PHE A 476 -5.72 -15.54 -13.23
C PHE A 476 -5.01 -15.15 -14.54
N LEU A 477 -3.68 -15.05 -14.55
CA LEU A 477 -2.90 -14.75 -15.76
C LEU A 477 -3.07 -15.84 -16.82
N GLU A 478 -3.01 -17.11 -16.44
CA GLU A 478 -3.23 -18.26 -17.35
C GLU A 478 -4.62 -18.24 -17.99
N GLU A 479 -5.65 -17.87 -17.21
CA GLU A 479 -7.01 -17.71 -17.71
C GLU A 479 -7.14 -16.51 -18.65
N CYS A 480 -6.47 -15.40 -18.36
CA CYS A 480 -6.40 -14.27 -19.27
C CYS A 480 -5.76 -14.68 -20.61
N GLU A 481 -4.63 -15.38 -20.59
CA GLU A 481 -3.98 -15.87 -21.80
C GLU A 481 -4.89 -16.83 -22.61
N ARG A 482 -5.66 -17.69 -21.93
CA ARG A 482 -6.64 -18.56 -22.57
C ARG A 482 -7.73 -17.75 -23.28
N CYS A 483 -8.34 -16.79 -22.59
CA CYS A 483 -9.34 -15.89 -23.15
C CYS A 483 -8.81 -15.11 -24.36
N GLN A 484 -7.57 -14.63 -24.33
CA GLN A 484 -6.94 -13.98 -25.50
C GLN A 484 -6.81 -14.93 -26.69
N LYS A 485 -6.37 -16.17 -26.47
CA LYS A 485 -6.23 -17.19 -27.53
C LYS A 485 -7.59 -17.57 -28.15
N GLU A 486 -8.66 -17.48 -27.37
CA GLU A 486 -10.04 -17.73 -27.82
C GLU A 486 -10.71 -16.52 -28.49
N GLY A 487 -10.02 -15.37 -28.57
CA GLY A 487 -10.57 -14.16 -29.17
C GLY A 487 -11.65 -13.49 -28.34
N VAL A 488 -11.64 -13.68 -27.01
CA VAL A 488 -12.54 -12.97 -26.09
C VAL A 488 -12.27 -11.47 -26.20
N ASP A 489 -13.35 -10.67 -26.18
CA ASP A 489 -13.25 -9.22 -26.27
C ASP A 489 -12.39 -8.63 -25.13
N GLY A 490 -11.48 -7.72 -25.48
CA GLY A 490 -10.53 -7.13 -24.54
C GLY A 490 -11.16 -6.34 -23.38
N SER A 491 -12.42 -5.90 -23.52
CA SER A 491 -13.14 -5.18 -22.46
C SER A 491 -13.71 -6.09 -21.37
N GLN A 492 -13.74 -7.41 -21.59
CA GLN A 492 -14.26 -8.38 -20.63
C GLN A 492 -13.37 -8.45 -19.37
N VAL A 493 -14.02 -8.46 -18.21
CA VAL A 493 -13.38 -8.81 -16.93
C VAL A 493 -13.17 -10.31 -16.91
N VAL A 494 -11.95 -10.75 -16.65
CA VAL A 494 -11.62 -12.18 -16.60
C VAL A 494 -12.01 -12.74 -15.24
N GLU A 495 -12.76 -13.86 -15.25
CA GLU A 495 -13.19 -14.58 -14.06
C GLU A 495 -12.75 -16.04 -14.20
N VAL A 496 -11.97 -16.53 -13.23
CA VAL A 496 -11.60 -17.95 -13.18
C VAL A 496 -12.79 -18.74 -12.63
N VAL A 497 -13.38 -19.60 -13.46
CA VAL A 497 -14.56 -20.39 -13.07
C VAL A 497 -14.12 -21.75 -12.50
N LYS A 498 -14.20 -21.91 -11.18
CA LYS A 498 -14.07 -23.22 -10.52
C LYS A 498 -15.43 -23.93 -10.52
N ARG A 499 -15.50 -25.12 -11.12
CA ARG A 499 -16.70 -25.97 -11.05
C ARG A 499 -16.72 -26.67 -9.69
N PRO A 500 -17.85 -26.72 -8.95
CA PRO A 500 -17.96 -27.57 -7.78
C PRO A 500 -17.64 -29.00 -8.22
N THR A 501 -16.68 -29.65 -7.55
CA THR A 501 -16.47 -31.08 -7.75
C THR A 501 -17.77 -31.79 -7.38
N SER A 502 -18.46 -32.34 -8.37
CA SER A 502 -19.58 -33.24 -8.12
C SER A 502 -19.10 -34.34 -7.18
N VAL A 503 -19.75 -34.45 -6.02
CA VAL A 503 -19.57 -35.55 -5.08
C VAL A 503 -19.57 -36.86 -5.87
N LYS A 504 -18.50 -37.64 -5.69
CA LYS A 504 -18.25 -38.91 -6.37
C LYS A 504 -19.52 -39.75 -6.49
N GLU A 505 -20.00 -39.93 -7.71
CA GLU A 505 -21.03 -40.92 -8.07
C GLU A 505 -20.41 -42.30 -8.38
N ASP A 506 -19.19 -42.60 -7.89
CA ASP A 506 -18.46 -43.83 -8.23
C ASP A 506 -18.33 -44.85 -7.09
N ASP A 507 -18.90 -44.61 -5.91
CA ASP A 507 -18.89 -45.58 -4.79
C ASP A 507 -20.16 -46.46 -4.69
N ARG A 508 -21.02 -46.47 -5.72
CA ARG A 508 -22.19 -47.40 -5.79
C ARG A 508 -22.09 -48.48 -6.87
N ALA A 509 -21.07 -48.48 -7.72
CA ALA A 509 -20.90 -49.49 -8.77
C ALA A 509 -20.05 -50.73 -8.36
N VAL A 510 -19.39 -50.70 -7.20
CA VAL A 510 -18.49 -51.79 -6.76
C VAL A 510 -19.15 -52.78 -5.78
N ALA A 511 -20.34 -52.47 -5.23
CA ALA A 511 -21.04 -53.33 -4.27
C ALA A 511 -21.96 -54.41 -4.89
N GLN A 512 -21.98 -54.56 -6.22
CA GLN A 512 -22.79 -55.60 -6.88
C GLN A 512 -22.09 -56.20 -8.10
N ARG A 513 -21.09 -57.04 -7.89
CA ARG A 513 -20.77 -58.14 -8.82
C ARG A 513 -19.89 -59.22 -8.19
N LYS A 514 -20.60 -60.27 -7.76
CA LYS A 514 -20.28 -61.70 -7.91
C LYS A 514 -19.02 -62.26 -7.22
N ARG A 515 -19.31 -63.05 -6.18
CA ARG A 515 -18.57 -64.24 -5.71
C ARG A 515 -18.06 -65.11 -6.87
N PRO A 516 -16.88 -65.73 -6.72
CA PRO A 516 -16.62 -67.06 -7.25
C PRO A 516 -16.45 -68.11 -6.15
N ALA A 517 -16.76 -69.35 -6.53
CA ALA A 517 -16.84 -70.54 -5.71
C ALA A 517 -15.47 -71.11 -5.29
N ALA A 518 -15.50 -71.97 -4.28
CA ALA A 518 -14.36 -72.67 -3.69
C ALA A 518 -13.87 -73.87 -4.54
N THR A 519 -12.55 -74.04 -4.59
CA THR A 519 -11.78 -75.29 -4.81
C THR A 519 -10.36 -75.06 -4.23
N LEU A 520 -9.95 -75.62 -3.08
CA LEU A 520 -9.43 -76.97 -2.75
C LEU A 520 -7.95 -77.23 -3.16
N PHE A 521 -7.12 -77.55 -2.13
CA PHE A 521 -5.71 -78.07 -2.10
C PHE A 521 -4.56 -77.11 -2.47
N GLY A 522 -3.43 -76.99 -1.74
CA GLY A 522 -2.91 -77.75 -0.61
C GLY A 522 -1.68 -77.09 0.09
N LYS A 523 -1.79 -76.95 1.41
CA LYS A 523 -0.87 -77.34 2.52
C LYS A 523 0.69 -77.43 2.39
N VAL A 524 1.35 -76.79 3.38
CA VAL A 524 2.63 -77.08 4.14
C VAL A 524 3.99 -76.86 3.43
N PHE A 525 5.11 -76.43 4.03
CA PHE A 525 5.65 -76.54 5.41
C PHE A 525 6.64 -75.43 5.82
N SER A 526 6.75 -75.27 7.14
CA SER A 526 7.74 -74.52 7.94
C SER A 526 9.07 -75.30 8.10
N CYS A 527 10.19 -74.58 8.32
CA CYS A 527 11.22 -74.79 9.36
C CYS A 527 12.70 -74.63 8.93
N LEU A 528 13.38 -73.72 9.67
CA LEU A 528 14.69 -73.81 10.35
C LEU A 528 15.97 -74.38 9.67
N VAL A 529 16.99 -73.49 9.65
CA VAL A 529 18.36 -73.57 10.26
C VAL A 529 19.41 -74.58 9.72
N CYS A 530 20.46 -73.96 9.15
CA CYS A 530 21.92 -74.20 9.22
C CYS A 530 22.52 -75.63 9.15
N ASN A 531 23.42 -75.80 8.17
CA ASN A 531 24.89 -75.77 8.29
C ASN A 531 25.63 -76.88 7.49
N THR A 532 26.90 -76.58 7.17
CA THR A 532 27.98 -77.44 6.58
C THR A 532 27.84 -77.74 5.08
N SER A 533 28.86 -77.72 4.22
CA SER A 533 30.26 -77.26 4.22
C SER A 533 30.88 -77.64 2.86
N GLN A 534 31.92 -76.92 2.41
CA GLN A 534 32.91 -77.27 1.35
C GLN A 534 32.36 -77.25 -0.10
N ASP A 535 32.99 -76.62 -1.09
CA ASP A 535 34.42 -76.29 -1.32
C ASP A 535 34.69 -74.81 -1.67
#